data_AF-A0AA37PFL1-F1
#
_entry.id   AF-A0AA37PFL1-F1
#
_cell.length_a   1.000
_cell.length_b   1.000
_cell.length_c   1.000
_cell.angle_alpha   90.00
_cell.angle_beta   90.00
_cell.angle_gamma   90.00
#
_symmetry.space_group_name_H-M   'P 1'
#
loop_
_entity.id
_entity.type
_entity.pdbx_description
1 polymer ?
#
loop_
_entity_poly.entity_id
_entity_poly.type
_entity_poly.pdbx_seq_one_letter_code
_entity_poly.pdbx_strand_id
1 'polypeptide(L)'
;MANYLIAISGHEGTNWQIKGTALACYSLATLTLVFNTKYAYWFSNGVGVVKICTLVFVIITGFVVLGGGTKVENPTANFQDAWSGSSKASAYGMTTALYRIIFSYGGYNNAFNVANEVKNPVRSLKIYATAALTTVYILYMFANVAFFAAGKYTLI
;
A
#
# COMPACT_ATOMS: atom_id res chain seq x y z
N MET A 1 3.93 7.61 -9.01
CA MET A 1 5.25 7.83 -8.37
C MET A 1 5.99 9.03 -8.93
N ALA A 2 6.22 9.16 -10.23
CA ALA A 2 6.87 10.35 -10.80
C ALA A 2 6.13 11.69 -10.52
N ASN A 3 4.79 11.68 -10.49
CA ASN A 3 4.02 12.87 -10.10
C ASN A 3 4.35 13.37 -8.69
N TYR A 4 4.63 12.46 -7.73
CA TYR A 4 4.95 12.85 -6.35
C TYR A 4 6.35 13.45 -6.24
N LEU A 5 7.32 12.94 -7.02
CA LEU A 5 8.67 13.51 -7.07
C LEU A 5 8.67 14.93 -7.61
N ILE A 6 7.86 15.20 -8.64
CA ILE A 6 7.74 16.54 -9.22
C ILE A 6 6.90 17.45 -8.31
N ALA A 7 5.86 16.92 -7.65
CA ALA A 7 5.07 17.68 -6.67
C ALA A 7 5.90 18.15 -5.46
N ILE A 8 6.90 17.37 -5.01
CA ILE A 8 7.84 17.80 -3.94
C ILE A 8 8.69 19.01 -4.39
N SER A 9 8.92 19.17 -5.69
CA SER A 9 9.61 20.34 -6.27
C SER A 9 8.72 21.57 -6.48
N GLY A 10 7.45 21.53 -6.03
CA GLY A 10 6.53 22.66 -6.08
C GLY A 10 5.97 23.00 -7.46
N HIS A 11 6.18 22.15 -8.46
CA HIS A 11 5.71 22.35 -9.83
C HIS A 11 4.83 21.17 -10.27
N GLU A 12 3.87 21.38 -11.17
CA GLU A 12 3.19 20.30 -11.88
C GLU A 12 3.98 19.93 -13.14
N GLY A 13 4.54 18.72 -13.15
CA GLY A 13 5.36 18.24 -14.26
C GLY A 13 4.55 18.05 -15.53
N THR A 14 5.07 18.48 -16.67
CA THR A 14 4.51 18.12 -17.97
C THR A 14 4.55 16.59 -18.15
N ASN A 15 3.64 16.05 -18.97
CA ASN A 15 3.56 14.60 -19.26
C ASN A 15 4.91 13.99 -19.67
N TRP A 16 5.76 14.76 -20.35
CA TRP A 16 7.11 14.35 -20.75
C TRP A 16 8.09 14.32 -19.58
N GLN A 17 8.03 15.30 -18.66
CA GLN A 17 8.87 15.32 -17.47
C GLN A 17 8.53 14.17 -16.50
N ILE A 18 7.24 13.86 -16.35
CA ILE A 18 6.78 12.73 -15.54
C ILE A 18 7.32 11.41 -16.11
N LYS A 19 7.17 11.21 -17.43
CA LYS A 19 7.67 10.00 -18.11
C LYS A 19 9.20 9.91 -18.07
N GLY A 20 9.91 11.01 -18.30
CA GLY A 20 11.36 11.07 -18.25
C GLY A 20 11.90 10.74 -16.86
N THR A 21 11.29 11.31 -15.81
CA THR A 21 11.66 11.00 -14.41
C THR A 21 11.38 9.54 -14.07
N ALA A 22 10.22 9.01 -14.49
CA ALA A 22 9.90 7.60 -14.29
C ALA A 22 10.92 6.67 -14.94
N LEU A 23 11.33 6.98 -16.18
CA LEU A 23 12.30 6.20 -16.94
C LEU A 23 13.70 6.27 -16.30
N ALA A 24 14.12 7.46 -15.87
CA ALA A 24 15.39 7.65 -15.16
C ALA A 24 15.43 6.85 -13.84
N CYS A 25 14.38 6.92 -13.02
CA CYS A 25 14.29 6.14 -11.79
C CYS A 25 14.34 4.63 -12.06
N TYR A 26 13.65 4.16 -13.10
CA TYR A 26 13.64 2.74 -13.45
C TYR A 26 15.01 2.26 -13.96
N SER A 27 15.66 3.05 -14.80
CA SER A 27 17.01 2.77 -15.29
C SER A 27 18.02 2.71 -14.14
N LEU A 28 17.98 3.66 -13.19
CA LEU A 28 18.87 3.65 -12.02
C LEU A 28 18.64 2.43 -11.12
N ALA A 29 17.37 2.08 -10.87
CA ALA A 29 17.04 0.88 -10.10
C ALA A 29 17.56 -0.40 -10.78
N THR A 30 17.39 -0.49 -12.09
CA THR A 30 17.85 -1.64 -12.90
C THR A 30 19.38 -1.72 -12.92
N LEU A 31 20.07 -0.59 -13.14
CA LEU A 31 21.53 -0.55 -13.12
C LEU A 31 22.09 -0.95 -11.75
N THR A 32 21.52 -0.44 -10.67
CA THR A 32 21.94 -0.81 -9.30
C THR A 32 21.80 -2.31 -9.05
N LEU A 33 20.72 -2.92 -9.55
CA LEU A 33 20.50 -4.37 -9.47
C LEU A 33 21.53 -5.16 -10.27
N VAL A 34 21.88 -4.71 -11.48
CA VAL A 34 22.88 -5.36 -12.35
C VAL A 34 24.29 -5.28 -11.77
N PHE A 35 24.67 -4.13 -11.20
CA PHE A 35 26.03 -3.94 -10.68
C PHE A 35 26.26 -4.70 -9.37
N ASN A 36 25.28 -4.72 -8.45
CA ASN A 36 25.46 -5.42 -7.19
C ASN A 36 24.13 -5.90 -6.58
N THR A 37 23.79 -7.15 -6.85
CA THR A 37 22.59 -7.83 -6.34
C THR A 37 22.56 -7.89 -4.81
N LYS A 38 23.71 -7.97 -4.14
CA LYS A 38 23.79 -8.02 -2.68
C LYS A 38 23.40 -6.69 -2.04
N TYR A 39 23.92 -5.56 -2.55
CA TYR A 39 23.49 -4.24 -2.07
C TYR A 39 22.01 -3.99 -2.40
N ALA A 40 21.55 -4.38 -3.59
CA ALA A 40 20.15 -4.24 -3.98
C ALA A 40 19.20 -5.01 -3.05
N TYR A 41 19.58 -6.21 -2.62
CA TYR A 41 18.82 -7.00 -1.65
C TYR A 41 18.71 -6.31 -0.28
N TRP A 42 19.84 -5.82 0.25
CA TRP A 42 19.86 -5.08 1.52
C TRP A 42 19.02 -3.80 1.45
N PHE A 43 19.12 -3.06 0.36
CA PHE A 43 18.32 -1.86 0.12
C PHE A 43 16.83 -2.19 0.06
N SER A 44 16.44 -3.24 -0.68
CA SER A 44 15.05 -3.68 -0.78
C SER A 44 14.47 -4.09 0.58
N ASN A 45 15.25 -4.81 1.40
CA ASN A 45 14.86 -5.16 2.76
C ASN A 45 14.66 -3.90 3.63
N GLY A 46 15.57 -2.92 3.53
CA GLY A 46 15.45 -1.64 4.21
C GLY A 46 14.16 -0.88 3.83
N VAL A 47 13.85 -0.78 2.54
CA VAL A 47 12.59 -0.18 2.05
C VAL A 47 11.36 -0.93 2.57
N GLY A 48 11.43 -2.27 2.63
CA GLY A 48 10.39 -3.11 3.24
C GLY A 48 10.13 -2.76 4.70
N VAL A 49 11.18 -2.61 5.51
CA VAL A 49 11.08 -2.21 6.92
C VAL A 49 10.45 -0.82 7.05
N VAL A 50 10.93 0.17 6.30
CA VAL A 50 10.36 1.53 6.32
C VAL A 50 8.88 1.51 5.94
N LYS A 51 8.48 0.71 4.95
CA LYS A 51 7.08 0.54 4.56
C LYS A 51 6.23 0.00 5.72
N ILE A 52 6.70 -1.01 6.43
CA ILE A 52 5.99 -1.57 7.60
C ILE A 52 5.91 -0.55 8.73
N CYS A 53 7.02 0.12 9.07
CA CYS A 53 7.04 1.16 10.10
C CYS A 53 6.06 2.30 9.80
N THR A 54 6.00 2.74 8.54
CA THR A 54 5.07 3.79 8.09
C THR A 54 3.62 3.34 8.23
N LEU A 55 3.32 2.08 7.87
CA LEU A 55 1.99 1.51 8.01
C LEU A 55 1.55 1.45 9.48
N VAL A 56 2.44 1.00 10.37
CA VAL A 56 2.17 0.97 11.82
C VAL A 56 1.94 2.37 12.37
N PHE A 57 2.74 3.35 11.95
CA PHE A 57 2.55 4.75 12.35
C PHE A 57 1.18 5.30 11.94
N VAL A 58 0.72 5.01 10.72
CA VAL A 58 -0.61 5.39 10.23
C VAL A 58 -1.71 4.74 11.07
N ILE A 59 -1.57 3.44 11.40
CA ILE A 59 -2.53 2.72 12.24
C ILE A 59 -2.64 3.37 13.62
N ILE A 60 -1.52 3.64 14.28
CA ILE A 60 -1.49 4.29 15.61
C ILE A 60 -2.16 5.66 15.54
N THR A 61 -1.83 6.46 14.52
CA THR A 61 -2.43 7.79 14.31
C THR A 61 -3.95 7.70 14.13
N GLY A 62 -4.43 6.70 13.39
CA GLY A 62 -5.87 6.44 13.22
C GLY A 62 -6.59 6.15 14.54
N PHE A 63 -6.01 5.31 15.40
CA PHE A 63 -6.57 5.04 16.72
C PHE A 63 -6.55 6.27 17.64
N VAL A 64 -5.50 7.11 17.57
CA VAL A 64 -5.45 8.38 18.32
C VAL A 64 -6.55 9.34 17.87
N VAL A 65 -6.81 9.42 16.56
CA VAL A 65 -7.91 10.23 16.00
C VAL A 65 -9.28 9.72 16.47
N LEU A 66 -9.50 8.40 16.48
CA LEU A 66 -10.74 7.80 17.01
C LEU A 66 -10.92 8.06 18.52
N GLY A 67 -9.82 8.10 19.28
CA GLY A 67 -9.82 8.40 20.72
C GLY A 67 -10.00 9.88 21.07
N GLY A 68 -10.23 10.77 20.10
CA GLY A 68 -10.46 12.19 20.34
C GLY A 68 -9.18 13.02 20.55
N GLY A 69 -8.00 12.46 20.26
CA GLY A 69 -6.71 13.14 20.44
C GLY A 69 -6.36 14.23 19.42
N THR A 70 -7.28 14.59 18.52
CA THR A 70 -7.00 15.44 17.35
C THR A 70 -8.15 16.38 17.03
N LYS A 71 -7.88 17.49 16.32
CA LYS A 71 -8.86 18.50 15.84
C LYS A 71 -9.86 17.99 14.78
N VAL A 72 -10.03 16.68 14.63
CA VAL A 72 -10.98 16.12 13.65
C VAL A 72 -12.37 16.29 14.23
N GLU A 73 -13.21 17.08 13.55
CA GLU A 73 -14.48 17.56 14.10
C GLU A 73 -15.51 16.44 14.35
N ASN A 74 -15.37 15.27 13.70
CA ASN A 74 -16.16 14.05 13.96
C ASN A 74 -15.46 12.79 13.42
N PRO A 75 -14.56 12.13 14.17
CA PRO A 75 -13.78 10.98 13.68
C PRO A 75 -14.63 9.71 13.48
N THR A 76 -15.80 9.64 14.09
CA THR A 76 -16.71 8.47 13.98
C THR A 76 -17.72 8.59 12.86
N ALA A 77 -17.83 9.76 12.22
CA ALA A 77 -18.94 9.99 11.30
C ALA A 77 -18.91 8.94 10.16
N ASN A 78 -17.74 8.60 9.59
CA ASN A 78 -17.61 7.68 8.44
C ASN A 78 -18.08 6.25 8.75
N PHE A 79 -18.30 5.94 10.03
CA PHE A 79 -18.79 4.66 10.51
C PHE A 79 -20.31 4.66 10.79
N GLN A 80 -20.98 5.82 10.82
CA GLN A 80 -22.41 5.93 11.10
C GLN A 80 -23.27 5.63 9.86
N ASP A 81 -22.83 6.08 8.68
CA ASP A 81 -23.56 5.92 7.41
C ASP A 81 -22.77 5.09 6.38
N ALA A 82 -22.22 3.94 6.81
CA ALA A 82 -21.33 3.11 6.00
C ALA A 82 -21.92 2.61 4.66
N TRP A 83 -23.26 2.58 4.54
CA TRP A 83 -23.99 2.14 3.35
C TRP A 83 -24.53 3.29 2.50
N SER A 84 -24.36 4.54 2.93
CA SER A 84 -24.82 5.71 2.18
C SER A 84 -24.10 5.79 0.84
N GLY A 85 -24.87 5.92 -0.25
CA GLY A 85 -24.33 5.91 -1.62
C GLY A 85 -24.16 4.52 -2.26
N SER A 86 -24.44 3.42 -1.56
CA SER A 86 -24.39 2.07 -2.16
C SER A 86 -25.40 1.88 -3.31
N SER A 87 -26.47 2.69 -3.36
CA SER A 87 -27.42 2.71 -4.48
C SER A 87 -26.86 3.29 -5.78
N LYS A 88 -25.73 4.00 -5.73
CA LYS A 88 -24.99 4.51 -6.90
C LYS A 88 -23.88 3.54 -7.37
N ALA A 89 -23.71 2.41 -6.68
CA ALA A 89 -22.70 1.42 -7.04
C ALA A 89 -23.05 0.73 -8.36
N SER A 90 -22.32 1.08 -9.42
CA SER A 90 -22.39 0.40 -10.71
C SER A 90 -21.52 -0.86 -10.70
N ALA A 91 -21.91 -1.87 -11.51
CA ALA A 91 -21.12 -3.07 -11.74
C ALA A 91 -19.68 -2.74 -12.19
N TYR A 92 -19.50 -1.68 -12.99
CA TYR A 92 -18.17 -1.22 -13.40
C TYR A 92 -17.33 -0.70 -12.22
N GLY A 93 -17.96 0.06 -11.32
CA GLY A 93 -17.31 0.56 -10.10
C GLY A 93 -16.89 -0.58 -9.17
N MET A 94 -17.76 -1.58 -9.01
CA MET A 94 -17.47 -2.77 -8.21
C MET A 94 -16.29 -3.57 -8.79
N THR A 95 -16.28 -3.84 -10.10
CA THR A 95 -15.17 -4.54 -10.76
C THR A 95 -13.85 -3.78 -10.62
N THR A 96 -13.89 -2.46 -10.79
CA THR A 96 -12.69 -1.61 -10.64
C THR A 96 -12.17 -1.63 -9.19
N ALA A 97 -13.07 -1.59 -8.20
CA ALA A 97 -12.72 -1.69 -6.79
C ALA A 97 -12.09 -3.05 -6.46
N LEU A 98 -12.71 -4.15 -6.93
CA LEU A 98 -12.17 -5.51 -6.76
C LEU A 98 -10.78 -5.65 -7.39
N TYR A 99 -10.59 -5.13 -8.60
CA TYR A 99 -9.28 -5.16 -9.26
C TYR A 99 -8.20 -4.44 -8.43
N ARG A 100 -8.53 -3.26 -7.87
CA ARG A 100 -7.63 -2.52 -6.99
C ARG A 100 -7.32 -3.28 -5.69
N ILE A 101 -8.31 -3.95 -5.12
CA ILE A 101 -8.13 -4.79 -3.92
C ILE A 101 -7.18 -5.95 -4.24
N ILE A 102 -7.44 -6.70 -5.32
CA ILE A 102 -6.59 -7.83 -5.74
C ILE A 102 -5.16 -7.34 -6.00
N PHE A 103 -5.00 -6.20 -6.67
CA PHE A 103 -3.69 -5.60 -6.94
C PHE A 103 -2.93 -5.25 -5.65
N SER A 104 -3.63 -4.81 -4.59
CA SER A 104 -3.03 -4.49 -3.28
C SER A 104 -2.44 -5.71 -2.56
N TYR A 105 -3.02 -6.90 -2.79
CA TYR A 105 -2.51 -8.19 -2.29
C TYR A 105 -1.54 -8.88 -3.26
N GLY A 106 -1.16 -8.21 -4.35
CA GLY A 106 -0.21 -8.74 -5.33
C GLY A 106 1.18 -9.02 -4.75
N GLY A 107 1.91 -9.93 -5.38
CA GLY A 107 3.29 -10.26 -5.03
C GLY A 107 3.49 -11.60 -4.33
N TYR A 108 2.42 -12.24 -3.85
CA TYR A 108 2.49 -13.59 -3.26
C TYR A 108 3.04 -14.64 -4.24
N ASN A 109 2.83 -14.45 -5.56
CA ASN A 109 3.36 -15.34 -6.60
C ASN A 109 4.90 -15.44 -6.61
N ASN A 110 5.60 -14.39 -6.16
CA ASN A 110 7.06 -14.41 -6.10
C ASN A 110 7.59 -15.45 -5.10
N ALA A 111 6.82 -15.77 -4.05
CA ALA A 111 7.20 -16.81 -3.10
C ALA A 111 7.16 -18.22 -3.71
N PHE A 112 6.31 -18.44 -4.73
CA PHE A 112 6.27 -19.70 -5.46
C PHE A 112 7.45 -19.87 -6.42
N ASN A 113 8.00 -18.77 -6.96
CA ASN A 113 9.16 -18.83 -7.85
C ASN A 113 10.43 -19.35 -7.14
N VAL A 114 10.55 -19.12 -5.83
CA VAL A 114 11.66 -19.61 -5.00
C VAL A 114 11.30 -20.87 -4.21
N ALA A 115 10.11 -21.45 -4.45
CA ALA A 115 9.64 -22.63 -3.74
C ALA A 115 10.64 -23.80 -3.82
N ASN A 116 11.26 -24.00 -4.99
CA ASN A 116 12.21 -25.09 -5.21
C ASN A 116 13.52 -24.95 -4.40
N GLU A 117 13.83 -23.75 -3.89
CA GLU A 117 15.01 -23.49 -3.04
C GLU A 117 14.70 -23.70 -1.55
N VAL A 118 13.42 -23.82 -1.18
CA VAL A 118 12.98 -23.96 0.21
C VAL A 118 12.88 -25.43 0.60
N LYS A 119 13.50 -25.79 1.72
CA LYS A 119 13.39 -27.14 2.31
C LYS A 119 11.93 -27.41 2.73
N ASN A 120 11.34 -28.50 2.23
CA ASN A 120 9.92 -28.85 2.42
C ASN A 120 8.94 -27.75 1.98
N PRO A 121 8.87 -27.44 0.67
CA PRO A 121 8.18 -26.25 0.18
C PRO A 121 6.69 -26.25 0.47
N VAL A 122 6.00 -27.40 0.34
CA VAL A 122 4.55 -27.50 0.55
C VAL A 122 4.14 -27.08 1.97
N ARG A 123 4.85 -27.58 2.99
CA ARG A 123 4.54 -27.28 4.39
C ARG A 123 4.97 -25.86 4.76
N SER A 124 6.17 -25.47 4.36
CA SER A 124 6.72 -24.15 4.66
C SER A 124 5.89 -23.04 4.00
N LEU A 125 5.62 -23.14 2.70
CA LEU A 125 4.81 -22.14 1.99
C LEU A 125 3.40 -22.07 2.55
N LYS A 126 2.76 -23.20 2.85
CA LYS A 126 1.41 -23.19 3.43
C LYS A 126 1.37 -22.41 4.74
N ILE A 127 2.33 -22.63 5.65
CA ILE A 127 2.33 -21.96 6.96
C ILE A 127 2.73 -20.49 6.82
N TYR A 128 3.87 -20.21 6.19
CA TYR A 128 4.41 -18.86 6.12
C TYR A 128 3.60 -17.95 5.19
N ALA A 129 3.09 -18.46 4.06
CA ALA A 129 2.25 -17.66 3.17
C ALA A 129 0.90 -17.34 3.84
N THR A 130 0.27 -18.31 4.52
CA THR A 130 -0.97 -18.02 5.27
C THR A 130 -0.71 -17.02 6.39
N ALA A 131 0.34 -17.20 7.20
CA ALA A 131 0.67 -16.25 8.27
C ALA A 131 0.95 -14.83 7.72
N ALA A 132 1.72 -14.72 6.63
CA ALA A 132 2.00 -13.44 5.99
C ALA A 132 0.72 -12.77 5.44
N LEU A 133 -0.11 -13.51 4.72
CA LEU A 133 -1.37 -13.00 4.16
C LEU A 133 -2.34 -12.58 5.26
N THR A 134 -2.50 -13.36 6.32
CA THR A 134 -3.34 -13.01 7.47
C THR A 134 -2.82 -11.75 8.16
N THR A 135 -1.51 -11.61 8.33
CA THR A 135 -0.91 -10.42 8.93
C THR A 135 -1.16 -9.17 8.09
N VAL A 136 -0.96 -9.27 6.77
CA VAL A 136 -1.22 -8.16 5.84
C VAL A 136 -2.70 -7.80 5.82
N TYR A 137 -3.59 -8.79 5.83
CA TYR A 137 -5.04 -8.58 5.92
C TYR A 137 -5.42 -7.74 7.15
N ILE A 138 -4.92 -8.12 8.33
CA ILE A 138 -5.20 -7.40 9.59
C ILE A 138 -4.67 -5.95 9.51
N LEU A 139 -3.42 -5.78 9.06
CA LEU A 139 -2.82 -4.44 8.92
C LEU A 139 -3.58 -3.56 7.93
N TYR A 140 -4.01 -4.11 6.80
CA TYR A 140 -4.78 -3.37 5.79
C TYR A 140 -6.18 -3.02 6.31
N MET A 141 -6.82 -3.90 7.07
CA MET A 141 -8.09 -3.57 7.75
C MET A 141 -7.92 -2.39 8.69
N PHE A 142 -6.89 -2.39 9.55
CA PHE A 142 -6.63 -1.25 10.44
C PHE A 142 -6.25 0.03 9.70
N ALA A 143 -5.49 -0.06 8.61
CA ALA A 143 -5.16 1.10 7.78
C ALA A 143 -6.41 1.72 7.14
N ASN A 144 -7.37 0.92 6.69
CA ASN A 144 -8.65 1.42 6.19
C ASN A 144 -9.46 2.12 7.30
N VAL A 145 -9.50 1.54 8.51
CA VAL A 145 -10.14 2.19 9.67
C VAL A 145 -9.48 3.53 9.99
N ALA A 146 -8.15 3.58 10.01
CA ALA A 146 -7.40 4.82 10.21
C ALA A 146 -7.71 5.87 9.13
N PHE A 147 -7.82 5.43 7.87
CA PHE A 147 -8.17 6.30 6.76
C PHE A 147 -9.58 6.88 6.91
N PHE A 148 -10.58 6.06 7.26
CA PHE A 148 -11.94 6.52 7.51
C PHE A 148 -12.05 7.42 8.74
N ALA A 149 -11.24 7.19 9.78
CA ALA A 149 -11.24 8.04 10.97
C ALA A 149 -10.65 9.44 10.70
N ALA A 150 -9.59 9.52 9.89
CA ALA A 150 -8.92 10.77 9.57
C ALA A 150 -9.51 11.50 8.36
N GLY A 151 -10.25 10.79 7.49
CA GLY A 151 -10.86 11.33 6.29
C GLY A 151 -11.94 12.36 6.63
N LYS A 152 -11.76 13.60 6.15
CA LYS A 152 -12.81 14.62 6.21
C LYS A 152 -14.02 14.17 5.38
N TYR A 153 -15.20 14.45 5.91
CA TYR A 153 -16.47 14.44 5.17
C TYR A 153 -16.45 15.51 4.08
N THR A 154 -15.80 15.23 2.97
CA THR A 154 -16.08 15.94 1.73
C THR A 154 -17.16 15.12 1.03
N LEU A 155 -18.42 15.50 1.29
CA LEU A 155 -19.51 15.11 0.40
C LEU A 155 -19.11 15.48 -1.03
N ILE A 156 -19.33 14.50 -1.91
CA ILE A 156 -19.31 14.63 -3.37
C ILE A 156 -20.01 15.93 -3.79
#